data_AF-A0A661KVE2-F1
#
_entry.id   AF-A0A661KVE2-F1
#
_cell.length_a   1.000
_cell.length_b   1.000
_cell.length_c   1.000
_cell.angle_alpha   90.00
_cell.angle_beta   90.00
_cell.angle_gamma   90.00
#
_symmetry.space_group_name_H-M   'P 1'
#
loop_
_entity.id
_entity.type
_entity.pdbx_description
1 polymer ?
#
loop_
_entity_poly.entity_id
_entity_poly.type
_entity_poly.pdbx_seq_one_letter_code
_entity_poly.pdbx_strand_id
1 'polypeptide(L)'
;MEAKKIIDFQSIREKVGKFNIRDKILLIPEMNRIGSHLLAGVFRSFGINARVMETFRGLDLGKEYTSGKECFPCQITTGDILY
;
A
#
# COMPACT_ATOMS: atom_id res chain seq x y z
N MET A 1 -3.97 25.42 29.33
CA MET A 1 -4.67 24.14 29.11
C MET A 1 -4.94 24.04 27.63
N GLU A 2 -4.13 23.28 26.91
CA GLU A 2 -4.15 23.21 25.44
C GLU A 2 -5.36 22.36 24.99
N ALA A 3 -6.22 22.93 24.14
CA ALA A 3 -7.42 22.25 23.69
C ALA A 3 -7.04 21.00 22.89
N LYS A 4 -7.47 19.82 23.35
CA LYS A 4 -7.31 18.55 22.64
C LYS A 4 -7.88 18.71 21.22
N LYS A 5 -7.03 18.58 20.21
CA LYS A 5 -7.44 18.58 18.80
C LYS A 5 -8.35 17.37 18.56
N ILE A 6 -9.65 17.61 18.44
CA ILE A 6 -10.62 16.57 18.09
C ILE A 6 -10.38 16.21 16.63
N ILE A 7 -9.98 14.97 16.36
CA ILE A 7 -9.81 14.48 15.00
C ILE A 7 -11.19 14.06 14.50
N ASP A 8 -11.76 14.86 13.61
CA ASP A 8 -13.04 14.59 12.96
C ASP A 8 -12.83 13.82 11.65
N PHE A 9 -13.38 12.62 11.56
CA PHE A 9 -13.29 11.74 10.39
C PHE A 9 -14.50 11.86 9.45
N GLN A 10 -15.43 12.80 9.70
CA GLN A 10 -16.61 13.00 8.84
C GLN A 10 -16.23 13.30 7.39
N SER A 11 -15.24 14.17 7.16
CA SER A 11 -14.82 14.54 5.80
C SER A 11 -14.33 13.36 4.96
N ILE A 12 -13.65 12.38 5.57
CA ILE A 12 -13.21 11.15 4.89
C ILE A 12 -14.41 10.30 4.54
N ARG A 13 -15.35 10.14 5.48
CA ARG A 13 -16.55 9.34 5.26
C ARG A 13 -17.43 9.91 4.15
N GLU A 14 -17.57 11.23 4.07
CA GLU A 14 -18.35 11.92 3.04
C GLU A 14 -17.70 11.85 1.66
N LYS A 15 -16.38 12.09 1.58
CA LYS A 15 -15.68 12.18 0.29
C LYS A 15 -15.30 10.82 -0.30
N VAL A 16 -14.93 9.85 0.55
CA VAL A 16 -14.44 8.52 0.13
C VAL A 16 -15.56 7.48 0.14
N GLY A 17 -16.54 7.64 1.03
CA GLY A 17 -17.62 6.67 1.19
C GLY A 17 -17.17 5.34 1.82
N LYS A 18 -18.02 4.31 1.71
CA LYS A 18 -17.68 2.93 2.12
C LYS A 18 -17.20 2.15 0.91
N PHE A 19 -16.05 1.49 1.02
CA PHE A 19 -15.54 0.57 0.02
C PHE A 19 -15.32 -0.82 0.62
N ASN A 20 -15.65 -1.87 -0.14
CA ASN A 20 -15.48 -3.25 0.29
C ASN A 20 -14.11 -3.78 -0.14
N ILE A 21 -13.26 -4.08 0.85
CA ILE A 21 -11.92 -4.65 0.65
C ILE A 21 -11.88 -6.18 0.79
N ARG A 22 -12.99 -6.82 1.17
CA ARG A 22 -13.03 -8.25 1.48
C ARG A 22 -12.67 -9.13 0.28
N ASP A 23 -13.09 -8.72 -0.91
CA ASP A 23 -12.87 -9.43 -2.17
C ASP A 23 -11.65 -8.91 -2.94
N LYS A 24 -10.79 -8.13 -2.28
CA LYS A 24 -9.58 -7.53 -2.86
C LYS A 24 -8.34 -8.13 -2.20
N ILE A 25 -7.23 -8.09 -2.93
CA ILE A 25 -5.91 -8.45 -2.41
C ILE A 25 -5.17 -7.16 -2.12
N LEU A 26 -4.70 -7.00 -0.88
CA LEU A 26 -3.75 -5.95 -0.51
C LEU A 26 -2.34 -6.46 -0.80
N LEU A 27 -1.70 -5.90 -1.83
CA LEU A 27 -0.31 -6.21 -2.17
C LEU A 27 0.64 -5.37 -1.32
N ILE A 28 1.65 -6.02 -0.74
CA ILE A 28 2.67 -5.39 0.09
C ILE A 28 4.03 -5.71 -0.54
N PRO A 29 4.72 -4.74 -1.15
CA PRO A 29 6.07 -4.95 -1.67
C PRO A 29 7.02 -5.38 -0.55
N GLU A 30 7.82 -6.43 -0.78
CA GLU A 30 8.84 -6.88 0.14
C GLU A 30 10.08 -5.96 0.14
N MET A 31 9.90 -4.71 0.56
CA MET A 31 11.00 -3.74 0.73
C MET A 31 11.86 -4.07 1.97
N ASN A 32 11.26 -4.72 2.96
CA ASN A 32 11.94 -5.27 4.11
C ASN A 32 11.27 -6.58 4.51
N ARG A 33 12.03 -7.67 4.57
CA ARG A 33 11.48 -8.99 4.87
C ARG A 33 10.68 -9.01 6.18
N ILE A 34 11.26 -8.59 7.30
CA ILE A 34 10.58 -8.70 8.60
C ILE A 34 9.36 -7.77 8.65
N GLY A 35 9.54 -6.50 8.25
CA GLY A 35 8.49 -5.49 8.30
C GLY A 35 7.31 -5.79 7.40
N SER A 36 7.55 -6.19 6.15
CA SER A 36 6.49 -6.50 5.18
C SER A 36 5.66 -7.71 5.61
N HIS A 37 6.30 -8.77 6.10
CA HIS A 37 5.59 -9.97 6.58
C HIS A 37 4.83 -9.72 7.88
N LEU A 38 5.39 -8.93 8.81
CA LEU A 38 4.68 -8.52 10.03
C LEU A 38 3.43 -7.71 9.69
N LEU A 39 3.56 -6.71 8.82
CA LEU A 39 2.44 -5.86 8.39
C LEU A 39 1.35 -6.68 7.69
N ALA A 40 1.73 -7.59 6.81
CA ALA A 40 0.79 -8.50 6.16
C ALA A 40 0.06 -9.39 7.18
N GLY A 41 0.76 -9.87 8.21
CA GLY A 41 0.17 -10.63 9.32
C GLY A 41 -0.89 -9.84 10.08
N VAL A 42 -0.61 -8.57 10.40
CA VAL A 42 -1.57 -7.67 11.04
C VAL A 42 -2.82 -7.49 10.19
N PHE A 43 -2.69 -7.20 8.90
CA PHE A 43 -3.88 -7.06 8.03
C PHE A 43 -4.70 -8.35 7.94
N ARG A 44 -4.02 -9.50 7.87
CA ARG A 44 -4.71 -10.81 7.88
C ARG A 44 -5.46 -11.06 9.18
N SER A 45 -4.97 -10.62 10.34
CA SER A 45 -5.72 -10.76 11.61
C SER A 45 -7.01 -9.92 11.63
N PHE A 46 -7.09 -8.87 10.81
CA PHE A 46 -8.32 -8.09 10.59
C PHE A 46 -9.20 -8.62 9.44
N GLY A 47 -8.88 -9.81 8.90
CA GLY A 47 -9.64 -10.43 7.81
C GLY A 47 -9.39 -9.81 6.44
N ILE A 48 -8.31 -9.04 6.27
CA ILE A 48 -7.91 -8.45 4.98
C ILE A 48 -6.95 -9.41 4.29
N ASN A 49 -7.23 -9.75 3.04
CA ASN A 49 -6.37 -10.62 2.23
C ASN A 49 -5.10 -9.88 1.79
N ALA A 50 -4.11 -9.83 2.69
CA ALA A 50 -2.82 -9.18 2.44
C ALA A 50 -1.75 -10.19 2.01
N ARG A 51 -1.10 -9.90 0.89
CA ARG A 51 -0.03 -10.72 0.29
C ARG A 51 1.24 -9.91 0.13
N VAL A 52 2.34 -10.44 0.64
CA VAL A 52 3.66 -9.89 0.36
C VAL A 52 4.05 -10.31 -1.05
N MET A 53 4.46 -9.34 -1.87
CA MET A 53 4.95 -9.58 -3.24
C MET A 53 6.45 -9.39 -3.28
N GLU A 54 7.12 -10.19 -4.10
CA GLU A 54 8.54 -9.99 -4.41
C GLU A 54 8.76 -8.65 -5.10
N THR A 55 9.98 -8.11 -4.97
CA THR A 55 10.36 -6.84 -5.59
C THR A 55 11.55 -7.01 -6.53
N PHE A 56 11.77 -6.01 -7.40
CA PHE A 56 12.89 -5.93 -8.36
C PHE A 56 12.85 -6.91 -9.55
N ARG A 57 11.67 -7.39 -9.95
CA ARG A 57 11.48 -8.19 -11.18
C ARG A 57 11.14 -7.33 -12.40
N GLY A 58 10.41 -6.23 -12.21
CA GLY A 58 9.83 -5.44 -13.31
C GLY A 58 10.40 -4.02 -13.47
N LEU A 59 11.65 -3.75 -13.04
CA LEU A 59 12.17 -2.37 -13.00
C LEU A 59 12.12 -1.64 -14.35
N ASP A 60 12.34 -2.34 -15.46
CA ASP A 60 12.28 -1.72 -16.80
C ASP A 60 10.87 -1.19 -17.11
N LEU A 61 9.84 -2.00 -16.85
CA LEU A 61 8.43 -1.55 -16.92
C LEU A 61 8.17 -0.40 -15.95
N GLY A 62 8.70 -0.48 -14.74
CA GLY A 62 8.60 0.59 -13.75
C GLY A 62 9.13 1.93 -14.26
N LYS A 63 10.23 1.94 -15.01
CA LYS A 63 10.80 3.14 -15.63
C LYS A 63 9.99 3.63 -16.82
N GLU A 64 9.40 2.74 -17.62
CA GLU A 64 8.55 3.11 -18.76
C GLU A 64 7.27 3.84 -18.33
N TYR A 65 6.69 3.44 -17.19
CA TYR A 65 5.42 3.96 -16.70
C TYR A 65 5.55 5.01 -15.57
N THR A 66 6.76 5.50 -15.29
CA THR A 66 7.00 6.57 -14.30
C THR A 66 7.78 7.73 -14.93
N SER A 67 7.67 8.93 -14.35
CA SER A 67 8.32 10.13 -14.88
C SER A 67 9.78 10.29 -14.41
N GLY A 68 10.20 9.50 -13.43
CA GLY A 68 11.51 9.60 -12.78
C GLY A 68 11.59 10.71 -11.73
N LYS A 69 10.49 11.45 -11.50
CA LYS A 69 10.35 12.42 -10.40
C LYS A 69 9.78 11.79 -9.14
N GLU A 70 9.23 10.58 -9.26
CA GLU A 70 8.74 9.79 -8.14
C GLU A 70 9.91 9.19 -7.35
N CYS A 71 9.65 8.78 -6.12
CA CYS A 71 10.65 8.06 -5.34
C CYS A 71 10.98 6.71 -6.00
N PHE A 72 12.23 6.26 -5.85
CA PHE A 72 12.68 4.99 -6.43
C PHE A 72 11.79 3.77 -6.07
N PRO A 73 11.25 3.64 -4.84
CA PRO A 73 10.30 2.57 -4.51
C PRO A 73 9.02 2.57 -5.36
N CYS A 74 8.57 3.72 -5.87
CA CYS A 74 7.40 3.81 -6.75
C CYS A 74 7.68 3.12 -8.08
N GLN A 75 8.87 3.30 -8.65
CA GLN A 75 9.27 2.65 -9.90
C GLN A 75 9.36 1.14 -9.73
N ILE A 76 10.01 0.67 -8.66
CA ILE A 76 10.11 -0.76 -8.33
C ILE A 76 8.72 -1.37 -8.20
N THR A 77 7.90 -0.80 -7.31
CA THR A 77 6.56 -1.34 -7.01
C THR A 77 5.66 -1.34 -8.24
N THR A 78 5.68 -0.27 -9.03
CA THR A 78 4.88 -0.19 -10.27
C THR A 78 5.34 -1.25 -11.26
N GLY A 79 6.65 -1.38 -11.47
CA GLY A 79 7.21 -2.39 -12.35
C GLY A 79 6.84 -3.82 -11.94
N ASP A 80 6.97 -4.13 -10.65
CA ASP A 80 6.67 -5.46 -10.12
C ASP A 80 5.18 -5.81 -10.12
N ILE A 81 4.29 -4.81 -10.12
CA ILE A 81 2.84 -5.02 -10.30
C ILE A 81 2.50 -5.29 -11.77
N LEU A 82 3.27 -4.72 -12.71
CA LEU A 82 3.03 -4.84 -14.15
C LEU A 82 3.68 -6.09 -14.78
N TYR A 83 4.64 -6.71 -14.10
CA TYR A 83 5.35 -7.92 -14.53
C TYR A 83 4.50 -9.18 -14.34
#